data_AF-A0A138ZXX6-F1
#
_entry.id   AF-A0A138ZXX6-F1
#
_cell.length_a   1.000
_cell.length_b   1.000
_cell.length_c   1.000
_cell.angle_alpha   90.00
_cell.angle_beta   90.00
_cell.angle_gamma   90.00
#
_symmetry.space_group_name_H-M   'P 1'
#
loop_
_entity.id
_entity.type
_entity.pdbx_description
1 polymer ?
#
loop_
_entity_poly.entity_id
_entity_poly.type
_entity_poly.pdbx_seq_one_letter_code
_entity_poly.pdbx_strand_id
1 'polypeptide(L)'
;MATRDSDSDSDTDAPALSPHALAALQSFVKEKQEQVTKFARLAAAAESKFQDVKDGSDRNADGMVDGTDGVRIEDFEEDWNMSQFWYDDDTAEAIAREAIAVAVQDKPLTDGSAKTPGRIGVLCAPSVFVKLQAIVRSSSSNAPSPSIHLFEHDPRFRILNSPSQSSFFHLYDYSTPCETQFASNLSLESSFDVLVVDPPFLSEECWTKVAQAVKWLGTRGDGKEGNGGVNVVACTGAVLTPLLSSLLDLRPTVFQPHHKGGRLSNEFSCFTNYRSGRAGFAWKDQA
;
A
#
# COMPACT_ATOMS: atom_id res chain seq x y z
N MET A 1 25.38 61.91 45.96
CA MET A 1 24.04 61.90 45.34
C MET A 1 24.17 61.13 44.03
N ALA A 2 23.36 60.09 43.87
CA ALA A 2 23.49 59.05 42.87
C ALA A 2 22.77 59.40 41.56
N THR A 3 23.34 58.88 40.46
CA THR A 3 22.73 58.37 39.21
C THR A 3 21.96 59.38 38.32
N ARG A 4 21.96 59.29 36.99
CA ARG A 4 22.12 58.15 36.09
C ARG A 4 22.36 58.69 34.67
N ASP A 5 23.43 58.24 34.01
CA ASP A 5 23.61 58.43 32.58
C ASP A 5 22.63 57.55 31.80
N SER A 6 22.26 58.06 30.64
CA SER A 6 21.37 57.49 29.64
C SER A 6 22.04 56.32 28.91
N ASP A 7 21.46 55.12 29.01
CA ASP A 7 21.71 54.04 28.06
C ASP A 7 20.44 53.77 27.26
N SER A 8 20.44 54.29 26.04
CA SER A 8 19.66 53.76 24.94
C SER A 8 20.61 52.95 24.08
N ASP A 9 20.54 51.62 24.13
CA ASP A 9 21.04 50.80 23.04
C ASP A 9 20.00 49.74 22.69
N SER A 10 19.43 49.98 21.51
CA SER A 10 18.67 49.06 20.70
C SER A 10 19.63 48.06 20.06
N ASP A 11 19.43 46.78 20.31
CA ASP A 11 19.83 45.73 19.37
C ASP A 11 18.99 44.48 19.62
N THR A 12 17.76 44.52 19.13
CA THR A 12 17.00 43.30 18.82
C THR A 12 17.45 42.84 17.43
N ASP A 13 18.70 42.35 17.33
CA ASP A 13 19.21 41.74 16.11
C ASP A 13 18.53 40.37 15.96
N ALA A 14 17.37 40.38 15.29
CA ALA A 14 16.65 39.15 14.98
C ALA A 14 17.52 38.31 14.04
N PRO A 15 17.77 37.02 14.33
CA PRO A 15 18.66 36.21 13.52
C PRO A 15 18.17 36.16 12.06
N ALA A 16 18.94 36.74 11.14
CA ALA A 16 18.68 36.71 9.71
C ALA A 16 19.20 35.41 9.09
N LEU A 17 18.38 34.76 8.26
CA LEU A 17 18.79 33.56 7.53
C LEU A 17 19.94 33.89 6.58
N SER A 18 20.95 33.01 6.52
CA SER A 18 22.04 33.15 5.56
C SER A 18 21.51 33.07 4.12
N PRO A 19 22.16 33.71 3.13
CA PRO A 19 21.73 33.62 1.73
C PRO A 19 21.61 32.17 1.23
N HIS A 20 22.48 31.28 1.72
CA HIS A 20 22.43 29.85 1.40
C HIS A 20 21.20 29.17 2.03
N ALA A 21 20.89 29.45 3.30
CA ALA A 21 19.71 28.92 3.96
C ALA A 21 18.41 29.43 3.31
N LEU A 22 18.38 30.69 2.88
CA LEU A 22 17.24 31.30 2.19
C LEU A 22 17.04 30.68 0.79
N ALA A 23 18.12 30.45 0.04
CA ALA A 23 18.05 29.77 -1.27
C ALA A 23 17.60 28.30 -1.14
N ALA A 24 18.08 27.60 -0.12
CA ALA A 24 17.64 26.24 0.19
C ALA A 24 16.15 26.21 0.57
N LEU A 25 15.70 27.15 1.40
CA LEU A 25 14.29 27.29 1.80
C LEU A 25 13.40 27.61 0.59
N GLN A 26 13.81 28.54 -0.27
CA GLN A 26 13.07 28.85 -1.50
C GLN A 26 12.96 27.65 -2.44
N SER A 27 14.04 26.89 -2.59
CA SER A 27 14.06 25.67 -3.42
C SER A 27 13.11 24.61 -2.86
N PHE A 28 13.14 24.40 -1.54
CA PHE A 28 12.24 23.49 -0.84
C PHE A 28 10.77 23.91 -0.96
N VAL A 29 10.46 25.20 -0.75
CA VAL A 29 9.10 25.73 -0.90
C VAL A 29 8.60 25.56 -2.33
N LYS A 30 9.45 25.78 -3.34
CA LYS A 30 9.13 25.56 -4.74
C LYS A 30 8.81 24.09 -5.03
N GLU A 31 9.66 23.17 -4.57
CA GLU A 31 9.45 21.73 -4.73
C GLU A 31 8.14 21.28 -4.07
N LYS A 32 7.85 21.74 -2.85
CA LYS A 32 6.58 21.47 -2.16
C LYS A 32 5.38 22.01 -2.94
N GLN A 33 5.47 23.23 -3.49
CA GLN A 33 4.39 23.80 -4.29
C GLN A 33 4.15 23.01 -5.58
N GLU A 34 5.22 22.56 -6.25
CA GLU A 34 5.13 21.71 -7.44
C GLU A 34 4.47 20.36 -7.12
N GLN A 35 4.83 19.73 -6.00
CA GLN A 35 4.19 18.49 -5.52
C GLN A 35 2.71 18.69 -5.21
N VAL A 36 2.36 19.73 -4.45
CA VAL A 36 0.95 20.07 -4.15
C VAL A 36 0.15 20.32 -5.43
N THR A 37 0.73 21.02 -6.41
CA THR A 37 0.09 21.30 -7.69
C THR A 37 -0.12 20.03 -8.52
N LYS A 38 0.89 19.16 -8.58
CA LYS A 38 0.79 17.85 -9.23
C LYS A 38 -0.31 17.01 -8.58
N PHE A 39 -0.32 16.94 -7.26
CA PHE A 39 -1.31 16.17 -6.51
C PHE A 39 -2.74 16.72 -6.69
N ALA A 40 -2.92 18.04 -6.62
CA ALA A 40 -4.21 18.68 -6.87
C ALA A 40 -4.74 18.39 -8.27
N ARG A 41 -3.86 18.38 -9.29
CA ARG A 41 -4.22 18.02 -10.66
C ARG A 41 -4.65 16.55 -10.78
N LEU A 42 -3.92 15.63 -10.14
CA LEU A 42 -4.26 14.20 -10.12
C LEU A 42 -5.59 13.95 -9.39
N ALA A 43 -5.79 14.61 -8.24
CA ALA A 43 -7.03 14.52 -7.46
C ALA A 43 -8.24 15.05 -8.23
N ALA A 44 -8.11 16.20 -8.91
CA ALA A 44 -9.18 16.74 -9.76
C ALA A 44 -9.51 15.79 -10.93
N ALA A 45 -8.51 15.18 -11.55
CA ALA A 45 -8.71 14.20 -12.60
C ALA A 45 -9.40 12.91 -12.10
N ALA A 46 -9.10 12.48 -10.86
CA ALA A 46 -9.75 11.33 -10.24
C ALA A 46 -11.21 11.62 -9.86
N GLU A 47 -11.52 12.82 -9.34
CA GLU A 47 -12.88 13.20 -8.93
C GLU A 47 -13.84 13.34 -10.12
N SER A 48 -13.39 13.97 -11.23
CA SER A 48 -14.20 14.09 -12.45
C SER A 48 -14.67 12.72 -12.95
N LYS A 49 -13.81 11.69 -12.85
CA LYS A 49 -14.15 10.32 -13.25
C LYS A 49 -15.17 9.66 -12.32
N PHE A 50 -15.16 9.98 -11.02
CA PHE A 50 -16.11 9.44 -10.05
C PHE A 50 -17.54 9.96 -10.28
N GLN A 51 -17.68 11.17 -10.83
CA GLN A 51 -18.97 11.74 -11.23
C GLN A 51 -19.49 11.15 -12.54
N ASP A 52 -18.62 10.95 -13.54
CA ASP A 52 -19.01 10.35 -14.83
C ASP A 52 -19.52 8.91 -14.70
N VAL A 53 -18.94 8.12 -13.79
CA VAL A 53 -19.38 6.74 -13.49
C VAL A 53 -20.75 6.71 -12.79
N LYS A 54 -21.10 7.75 -12.02
CA LYS A 54 -22.41 7.84 -11.34
C LYS A 54 -23.56 8.24 -12.27
N ASP A 55 -23.28 9.00 -13.33
CA ASP A 55 -24.29 9.49 -14.27
C ASP A 55 -24.55 8.57 -15.48
N GLY A 56 -23.89 7.40 -15.55
CA GLY A 56 -24.24 6.33 -16.50
C GLY A 56 -24.11 6.71 -17.98
N SER A 57 -23.30 7.71 -18.31
CA SER A 57 -23.14 8.22 -19.68
C SER A 57 -21.86 7.72 -20.34
N ASP A 58 -21.67 6.39 -20.39
CA ASP A 58 -20.60 5.77 -21.17
C ASP A 58 -20.87 5.93 -22.68
N ARG A 59 -20.40 7.04 -23.25
CA ARG A 59 -20.16 7.17 -24.69
C ARG A 59 -18.76 7.75 -24.91
N ASN A 60 -17.86 6.87 -25.37
CA ASN A 60 -16.53 7.10 -25.94
C ASN A 60 -15.35 6.88 -24.99
N ALA A 61 -14.98 5.61 -24.80
CA ALA A 61 -13.84 5.15 -24.00
C ALA A 61 -12.62 4.72 -24.84
N ASP A 62 -12.35 5.37 -25.99
CA ASP A 62 -11.29 4.93 -26.93
C ASP A 62 -10.17 5.97 -27.16
N GLY A 63 -9.92 6.86 -26.18
CA GLY A 63 -8.85 7.86 -26.34
C GLY A 63 -8.43 8.67 -25.11
N MET A 64 -8.82 8.27 -23.89
CA MET A 64 -8.52 9.03 -22.68
C MET A 64 -7.31 8.43 -21.95
N VAL A 65 -6.19 9.17 -21.93
CA VAL A 65 -4.99 8.84 -21.13
C VAL A 65 -5.40 8.71 -19.66
N ASP A 66 -5.05 7.60 -19.00
CA ASP A 66 -5.43 7.41 -17.60
C ASP A 66 -4.59 8.36 -16.72
N GLY A 67 -5.23 9.24 -15.95
CA GLY A 67 -4.54 10.19 -15.07
C GLY A 67 -3.69 9.54 -13.96
N THR A 68 -3.75 8.21 -13.79
CA THR A 68 -2.83 7.45 -12.92
C THR A 68 -1.49 7.14 -13.60
N ASP A 69 -1.36 7.40 -14.91
CA ASP A 69 -0.14 7.16 -15.67
C ASP A 69 1.02 8.00 -15.12
N GLY A 70 2.04 7.30 -14.61
CA GLY A 70 3.27 7.92 -14.10
C GLY A 70 3.20 8.38 -12.64
N VAL A 71 2.13 8.07 -11.90
CA VAL A 71 2.13 8.25 -10.43
C VAL A 71 3.10 7.26 -9.81
N ARG A 72 4.00 7.75 -8.95
CA ARG A 72 4.96 6.93 -8.22
C ARG A 72 4.76 7.09 -6.71
N ILE A 73 5.30 6.16 -5.92
CA ILE A 73 5.15 6.24 -4.47
C ILE A 73 5.85 7.48 -3.88
N GLU A 74 6.90 7.97 -4.54
CA GLU A 74 7.63 9.19 -4.15
C GLU A 74 6.81 10.47 -4.32
N ASP A 75 5.70 10.41 -5.06
CA ASP A 75 4.77 11.54 -5.17
C ASP A 75 3.94 11.72 -3.87
N PHE A 76 4.04 10.78 -2.93
CA PHE A 76 3.38 10.81 -1.63
C PHE A 76 4.43 10.95 -0.53
N GLU A 77 4.31 12.02 0.26
CA GLU A 77 5.17 12.22 1.43
C GLU A 77 4.78 11.26 2.56
N GLU A 78 5.77 10.61 3.16
CA GLU A 78 5.62 9.78 4.36
C GLU A 78 5.07 10.61 5.53
N ASP A 79 4.01 10.14 6.17
CA ASP A 79 3.54 10.67 7.46
C ASP A 79 3.92 9.72 8.61
N TRP A 80 4.83 10.18 9.46
CA TRP A 80 5.32 9.43 10.61
C TRP A 80 4.25 9.23 11.69
N ASN A 81 3.27 10.13 11.80
CA ASN A 81 2.15 9.97 12.72
C ASN A 81 1.22 8.83 12.30
N MET A 82 1.24 8.49 11.00
CA MET A 82 0.53 7.36 10.43
C MET A 82 1.39 6.10 10.32
N SER A 83 2.64 6.16 10.78
CA SER A 83 3.63 5.08 10.65
C SER A 83 3.87 4.66 9.20
N GLN A 84 3.90 5.64 8.28
CA GLN A 84 4.16 5.39 6.87
C GLN A 84 5.66 5.32 6.57
N PHE A 85 6.10 4.19 6.04
CA PHE A 85 7.47 3.98 5.58
C PHE A 85 7.43 3.28 4.22
N TRP A 86 8.04 3.89 3.20
CA TRP A 86 7.98 3.32 1.85
C TRP A 86 9.04 2.26 1.65
N TYR A 87 8.67 1.10 1.10
CA TYR A 87 9.64 0.15 0.56
C TYR A 87 10.49 0.79 -0.53
N ASP A 88 11.73 0.33 -0.66
CA ASP A 88 12.51 0.59 -1.85
C ASP A 88 11.90 -0.10 -3.08
N ASP A 89 12.38 0.29 -4.26
CA ASP A 89 11.79 -0.16 -5.52
C ASP A 89 11.92 -1.67 -5.71
N ASP A 90 13.09 -2.23 -5.34
CA ASP A 90 13.38 -3.67 -5.43
C ASP A 90 12.47 -4.48 -4.49
N THR A 91 12.24 -3.99 -3.27
CA THR A 91 11.38 -4.65 -2.29
C THR A 91 9.92 -4.64 -2.74
N ALA A 92 9.41 -3.46 -3.12
CA ALA A 92 8.05 -3.34 -3.62
C ALA A 92 7.83 -4.22 -4.85
N GLU A 93 8.81 -4.30 -5.75
CA GLU A 93 8.75 -5.13 -6.95
C GLU A 93 8.78 -6.63 -6.65
N ALA A 94 9.66 -7.07 -5.74
CA ALA A 94 9.73 -8.46 -5.35
C ALA A 94 8.40 -8.95 -4.75
N ILE A 95 7.81 -8.18 -3.82
CA ILE A 95 6.52 -8.50 -3.20
C ILE A 95 5.39 -8.47 -4.24
N ALA A 96 5.34 -7.44 -5.09
CA ALA A 96 4.31 -7.32 -6.13
C ALA A 96 4.35 -8.51 -7.10
N ARG A 97 5.54 -8.91 -7.56
CA ARG A 97 5.71 -10.05 -8.46
C ARG A 97 5.37 -11.38 -7.80
N GLU A 98 5.63 -11.53 -6.51
CA GLU A 98 5.20 -12.70 -5.75
C GLU A 98 3.67 -12.76 -5.66
N ALA A 99 3.03 -11.67 -5.26
CA ALA A 99 1.58 -11.59 -5.17
C ALA A 99 0.89 -11.90 -6.51
N ILE A 100 1.42 -11.37 -7.63
CA ILE A 100 0.92 -11.70 -8.97
C ILE A 100 1.12 -13.18 -9.27
N ALA A 101 2.32 -13.73 -9.03
CA ALA A 101 2.63 -15.12 -9.34
C ALA A 101 1.67 -16.08 -8.63
N VAL A 102 1.35 -15.80 -7.36
CA VAL A 102 0.44 -16.61 -6.55
C VAL A 102 -1.02 -16.41 -6.98
N ALA A 103 -1.42 -15.18 -7.33
CA ALA A 103 -2.78 -14.91 -7.79
C ALA A 103 -3.12 -15.56 -9.14
N VAL A 104 -2.10 -15.84 -9.97
CA VAL A 104 -2.29 -16.46 -11.30
C VAL A 104 -1.97 -17.95 -11.35
N GLN A 105 -1.44 -18.52 -10.25
CA GLN A 105 -1.17 -19.96 -10.13
C GLN A 105 -2.42 -20.79 -10.45
N ASP A 106 -2.22 -21.96 -11.04
CA ASP A 106 -3.28 -22.79 -11.63
C ASP A 106 -4.35 -23.20 -10.61
N LYS A 107 -5.44 -22.42 -10.57
CA LYS A 107 -6.72 -22.91 -10.04
C LYS A 107 -7.19 -24.05 -10.93
N PRO A 108 -7.46 -25.25 -10.38
CA PRO A 108 -8.11 -26.31 -11.13
C PRO A 108 -9.42 -25.76 -11.70
N LEU A 109 -9.66 -25.89 -13.01
CA LEU A 109 -10.98 -25.64 -13.58
C LEU A 109 -11.93 -26.65 -12.94
N THR A 110 -12.80 -26.21 -12.04
CA THR A 110 -13.70 -27.12 -11.31
C THR A 110 -14.89 -27.59 -12.14
N ASP A 111 -15.17 -27.01 -13.31
CA ASP A 111 -16.35 -27.37 -14.11
C ASP A 111 -16.31 -26.97 -15.60
N GLY A 112 -15.15 -26.59 -16.14
CA GLY A 112 -15.06 -26.07 -17.52
C GLY A 112 -15.44 -24.59 -17.69
N SER A 113 -15.69 -23.86 -16.59
CA SER A 113 -15.79 -22.39 -16.59
C SER A 113 -14.46 -21.72 -16.94
N ALA A 114 -14.55 -20.52 -17.54
CA ALA A 114 -13.38 -19.70 -17.83
C ALA A 114 -12.63 -19.34 -16.54
N LYS A 115 -11.30 -19.47 -16.54
CA LYS A 115 -10.42 -19.10 -15.42
C LYS A 115 -10.68 -17.63 -15.05
N THR A 116 -11.26 -17.37 -13.89
CA THR A 116 -11.45 -16.01 -13.40
C THR A 116 -10.10 -15.41 -12.99
N PRO A 117 -9.84 -14.14 -13.33
CA PRO A 117 -8.62 -13.47 -12.87
C PRO A 117 -8.59 -13.42 -11.34
N GLY A 118 -7.40 -13.63 -10.77
CA GLY A 118 -7.22 -13.58 -9.32
C GLY A 118 -7.46 -12.20 -8.74
N ARG A 119 -7.82 -12.11 -7.46
CA ARG A 119 -7.98 -10.83 -6.75
C ARG A 119 -6.89 -10.67 -5.70
N ILE A 120 -6.14 -9.57 -5.80
CA ILE A 120 -5.06 -9.21 -4.87
C ILE A 120 -5.53 -8.02 -4.02
N GLY A 121 -5.50 -8.19 -2.70
CA GLY A 121 -5.71 -7.10 -1.74
C GLY A 121 -4.39 -6.68 -1.14
N VAL A 122 -4.22 -5.37 -0.92
CA VAL A 122 -3.03 -4.77 -0.33
C VAL A 122 -3.49 -3.94 0.86
N LEU A 123 -3.19 -4.38 2.07
CA LEU A 123 -3.54 -3.71 3.31
C LEU A 123 -2.33 -2.93 3.81
N CYS A 124 -2.50 -1.61 3.95
CA CYS A 124 -1.52 -0.70 4.56
C CYS A 124 -0.15 -0.61 3.86
N ALA A 125 -0.02 -1.17 2.64
CA ALA A 125 1.24 -1.22 1.89
C ALA A 125 1.16 -0.47 0.53
N PRO A 126 0.94 0.86 0.52
CA PRO A 126 0.69 1.60 -0.72
C PRO A 126 1.86 1.55 -1.71
N SER A 127 3.10 1.44 -1.23
CA SER A 127 4.30 1.26 -2.06
C SER A 127 4.24 0.01 -2.94
N VAL A 128 3.77 -1.12 -2.39
CA VAL A 128 3.54 -2.37 -3.13
C VAL A 128 2.39 -2.20 -4.12
N PHE A 129 1.31 -1.52 -3.73
CA PHE A 129 0.16 -1.31 -4.61
C PHE A 129 0.52 -0.47 -5.85
N VAL A 130 1.26 0.63 -5.68
CA VAL A 130 1.73 1.45 -6.81
C VAL A 130 2.57 0.61 -7.78
N LYS A 131 3.46 -0.24 -7.25
CA LYS A 131 4.28 -1.14 -8.05
C LYS A 131 3.45 -2.23 -8.75
N LEU A 132 2.48 -2.83 -8.06
CA LEU A 132 1.52 -3.78 -8.65
C LEU A 132 0.78 -3.15 -9.83
N GLN A 133 0.26 -1.92 -9.67
CA GLN A 133 -0.47 -1.21 -10.70
C GLN A 133 0.41 -0.96 -11.94
N ALA A 134 1.68 -0.58 -11.74
CA ALA A 134 2.64 -0.42 -12.83
C ALA A 134 2.91 -1.75 -13.58
N ILE A 135 3.14 -2.85 -12.85
CA ILE A 135 3.43 -4.16 -13.46
C ILE A 135 2.21 -4.68 -14.24
N VAL A 136 1.02 -4.65 -13.63
CA VAL A 136 -0.23 -5.11 -14.25
C VAL A 136 -0.53 -4.31 -15.52
N ARG A 137 -0.36 -2.98 -15.49
CA ARG A 137 -0.56 -2.11 -16.66
C ARG A 137 0.42 -2.39 -17.79
N SER A 138 1.68 -2.66 -17.46
CA SER A 138 2.72 -2.96 -18.46
C SER A 138 2.61 -4.36 -19.08
N SER A 139 1.75 -5.22 -18.52
CA SER A 139 1.60 -6.61 -18.99
C SER A 139 0.76 -6.66 -20.27
N SER A 140 1.42 -6.80 -21.42
CA SER A 140 0.77 -6.91 -22.75
C SER A 140 0.25 -8.32 -23.07
N SER A 141 0.00 -9.16 -22.07
CA SER A 141 -0.45 -10.54 -22.30
C SER A 141 -1.95 -10.60 -22.60
N ASN A 142 -2.35 -11.47 -23.52
CA ASN A 142 -3.77 -11.81 -23.76
C ASN A 142 -4.42 -12.59 -22.59
N ALA A 143 -3.68 -12.84 -21.50
CA ALA A 143 -4.18 -13.50 -20.31
C ALA A 143 -4.93 -12.50 -19.40
N PRO A 144 -5.98 -12.92 -18.69
CA PRO A 144 -6.67 -12.07 -17.72
C PRO A 144 -5.70 -11.63 -16.60
N SER A 145 -5.50 -10.32 -16.46
CA SER A 145 -4.75 -9.74 -15.35
C SER A 145 -5.56 -9.78 -14.04
N PRO A 146 -4.91 -9.95 -12.88
CA PRO A 146 -5.60 -9.90 -11.60
C PRO A 146 -6.14 -8.49 -11.31
N SER A 147 -7.27 -8.40 -10.59
CA SER A 147 -7.71 -7.12 -10.02
C SER A 147 -6.93 -6.82 -8.74
N ILE A 148 -6.60 -5.54 -8.53
CA ILE A 148 -5.81 -5.11 -7.36
C ILE A 148 -6.63 -4.12 -6.52
N HIS A 149 -6.60 -4.28 -5.20
CA HIS A 149 -7.36 -3.45 -4.28
C HIS A 149 -6.45 -2.95 -3.15
N LEU A 150 -6.35 -1.63 -2.96
CA LEU A 150 -5.66 -0.99 -1.85
C LEU A 150 -6.65 -0.71 -0.71
N PHE A 151 -6.32 -1.17 0.50
CA PHE A 151 -7.01 -0.86 1.74
C PHE A 151 -6.07 0.01 2.58
N GLU A 152 -6.35 1.31 2.63
CA GLU A 152 -5.44 2.29 3.21
C GLU A 152 -6.20 3.38 3.97
N HIS A 153 -5.63 3.84 5.10
CA HIS A 153 -6.22 4.87 5.93
C HIS A 153 -6.04 6.26 5.32
N ASP A 154 -4.91 6.48 4.65
CA ASP A 154 -4.58 7.75 4.05
C ASP A 154 -5.43 8.02 2.78
N PRO A 155 -6.35 9.01 2.81
CA PRO A 155 -7.23 9.29 1.68
C PRO A 155 -6.48 9.87 0.47
N ARG A 156 -5.21 10.27 0.60
CA ARG A 156 -4.40 10.75 -0.52
C ARG A 156 -4.27 9.69 -1.61
N PHE A 157 -4.23 8.42 -1.24
CA PHE A 157 -4.11 7.31 -2.21
C PHE A 157 -5.39 7.04 -3.02
N ARG A 158 -6.51 7.73 -2.73
CA ARG A 158 -7.74 7.63 -3.53
C ARG A 158 -7.51 7.92 -5.01
N ILE A 159 -6.52 8.75 -5.34
CA ILE A 159 -6.17 9.07 -6.73
C ILE A 159 -5.70 7.84 -7.54
N LEU A 160 -5.30 6.75 -6.89
CA LEU A 160 -4.85 5.53 -7.54
C LEU A 160 -6.01 4.60 -7.97
N ASN A 161 -7.24 4.95 -7.61
CA ASN A 161 -8.44 4.22 -8.02
C ASN A 161 -8.68 4.38 -9.53
N SER A 162 -8.54 3.28 -10.29
CA SER A 162 -8.76 3.25 -11.73
C SER A 162 -9.55 1.99 -12.11
N PRO A 163 -10.90 2.04 -12.08
CA PRO A 163 -11.75 0.90 -12.39
C PRO A 163 -11.53 0.35 -13.81
N SER A 164 -11.21 1.20 -14.79
CA SER A 164 -10.87 0.78 -16.16
C SER A 164 -9.59 -0.07 -16.23
N GLN A 165 -8.70 0.08 -15.25
CA GLN A 165 -7.48 -0.73 -15.09
C GLN A 165 -7.63 -1.83 -14.01
N SER A 166 -8.86 -2.10 -13.54
CA SER A 166 -9.15 -3.06 -12.46
C SER A 166 -8.35 -2.80 -11.17
N SER A 167 -8.06 -1.53 -10.87
CA SER A 167 -7.41 -1.10 -9.63
C SER A 167 -8.36 -0.27 -8.77
N PHE A 168 -8.48 -0.61 -7.50
CA PHE A 168 -9.47 -0.04 -6.61
C PHE A 168 -8.85 0.47 -5.30
N PHE A 169 -9.35 1.59 -4.79
CA PHE A 169 -9.00 2.11 -3.47
C PHE A 169 -10.19 1.99 -2.52
N HIS A 170 -9.91 1.52 -1.31
CA HIS A 170 -10.85 1.46 -0.19
C HIS A 170 -10.25 2.19 1.00
N LEU A 171 -10.97 3.18 1.52
CA LEU A 171 -10.60 3.79 2.80
C LEU A 171 -10.74 2.73 3.89
N TYR A 172 -9.66 2.47 4.61
CA TYR A 172 -9.58 1.40 5.60
C TYR A 172 -8.98 1.93 6.90
N ASP A 173 -9.69 1.72 8.00
CA ASP A 173 -9.18 1.98 9.34
C ASP A 173 -9.17 0.65 10.11
N TYR A 174 -7.97 0.17 10.48
CA TYR A 174 -7.83 -1.09 11.20
C TYR A 174 -8.49 -1.05 12.59
N SER A 175 -8.71 0.14 13.16
CA SER A 175 -9.41 0.30 14.44
C SER A 175 -10.92 0.04 14.32
N THR A 176 -11.46 0.09 13.10
CA THR A 176 -12.86 -0.17 12.79
C THR A 176 -13.03 -1.57 12.18
N PRO A 177 -13.92 -2.43 12.69
CA PRO A 177 -14.15 -3.76 12.14
C PRO A 177 -14.59 -3.75 10.65
N CYS A 178 -14.03 -4.65 9.83
CA CYS A 178 -14.37 -4.78 8.39
C CYS A 178 -15.86 -4.93 8.12
N GLU A 179 -16.55 -5.79 8.88
CA GLU A 179 -17.99 -6.01 8.76
C GLU A 179 -18.80 -4.72 8.91
N THR A 180 -18.33 -3.78 9.73
CA THR A 180 -18.97 -2.48 9.93
C THR A 180 -18.63 -1.51 8.82
N GLN A 181 -17.34 -1.31 8.50
CA GLN A 181 -16.91 -0.31 7.51
C GLN A 181 -17.25 -0.70 6.06
N PHE A 182 -17.38 -2.00 5.76
CA PHE A 182 -17.70 -2.51 4.43
C PHE A 182 -19.07 -3.19 4.36
N ALA A 183 -19.97 -2.93 5.31
CA ALA A 183 -21.34 -3.46 5.32
C ALA A 183 -22.10 -3.20 4.00
N SER A 184 -21.81 -2.08 3.33
CA SER A 184 -22.39 -1.69 2.04
C SER A 184 -21.68 -2.30 0.82
N ASN A 185 -20.59 -3.03 1.01
CA ASN A 185 -19.78 -3.62 -0.05
C ASN A 185 -19.39 -5.08 0.24
N LEU A 186 -20.40 -5.94 0.35
CA LEU A 186 -20.24 -7.38 0.61
C LEU A 186 -19.50 -8.12 -0.51
N SER A 187 -19.30 -7.50 -1.68
CA SER A 187 -18.50 -8.09 -2.78
C SER A 187 -17.01 -8.26 -2.45
N LEU A 188 -16.55 -7.66 -1.35
CA LEU A 188 -15.20 -7.79 -0.83
C LEU A 188 -15.04 -8.99 0.11
N GLU A 189 -16.12 -9.46 0.75
CA GLU A 189 -16.06 -10.55 1.70
C GLU A 189 -15.64 -11.86 1.01
N SER A 190 -14.67 -12.55 1.61
CA SER A 190 -14.19 -13.87 1.17
C SER A 190 -13.84 -13.95 -0.33
N SER A 191 -13.31 -12.85 -0.88
CA SER A 191 -13.16 -12.67 -2.33
C SER A 191 -11.72 -12.53 -2.80
N PHE A 192 -10.75 -12.43 -1.88
CA PHE A 192 -9.35 -12.21 -2.19
C PHE A 192 -8.54 -13.49 -2.15
N ASP A 193 -7.83 -13.78 -3.24
CA ASP A 193 -6.95 -14.95 -3.36
C ASP A 193 -5.60 -14.71 -2.69
N VAL A 194 -5.12 -13.47 -2.77
CA VAL A 194 -3.84 -13.04 -2.19
C VAL A 194 -4.04 -11.75 -1.42
N LEU A 195 -3.49 -11.69 -0.21
CA LEU A 195 -3.43 -10.48 0.59
C LEU A 195 -1.98 -10.13 0.92
N VAL A 196 -1.55 -8.93 0.54
CA VAL A 196 -0.30 -8.30 0.99
C VAL A 196 -0.61 -7.43 2.20
N VAL A 197 0.14 -7.56 3.30
CA VAL A 197 -0.22 -6.96 4.59
C VAL A 197 1.00 -6.32 5.26
N ASP A 198 0.95 -5.02 5.53
CA ASP A 198 1.99 -4.27 6.26
C ASP A 198 1.37 -3.18 7.14
N PRO A 199 0.81 -3.54 8.30
CA PRO A 199 0.05 -2.63 9.14
C PRO A 199 0.97 -1.70 9.95
N PRO A 200 0.45 -0.54 10.39
CA PRO A 200 1.29 0.56 10.89
C PRO A 200 2.04 0.27 12.19
N PHE A 201 1.56 -0.65 13.04
CA PHE A 201 2.09 -0.79 14.40
C PHE A 201 2.54 -2.21 14.73
N LEU A 202 3.66 -2.30 15.46
CA LEU A 202 4.17 -3.54 16.02
C LEU A 202 3.48 -3.93 17.33
N SER A 203 2.15 -3.87 17.36
CA SER A 203 1.35 -4.19 18.54
C SER A 203 0.41 -5.38 18.31
N GLU A 204 0.18 -6.15 19.37
CA GLU A 204 -0.73 -7.29 19.33
C GLU A 204 -2.15 -6.89 18.95
N GLU A 205 -2.62 -5.74 19.45
CA GLU A 205 -3.94 -5.20 19.11
C GLU A 205 -4.06 -4.90 17.62
N CYS A 206 -3.06 -4.22 17.03
CA CYS A 206 -3.06 -3.89 15.61
C CYS A 206 -3.13 -5.15 14.76
N TRP A 207 -2.25 -6.11 15.03
CA TRP A 207 -2.19 -7.37 14.29
C TRP A 207 -3.42 -8.26 14.49
N THR A 208 -4.02 -8.25 15.67
CA THR A 208 -5.27 -8.99 15.92
C THR A 208 -6.40 -8.45 15.04
N LYS A 209 -6.58 -7.13 14.97
CA LYS A 209 -7.62 -6.49 14.13
C LYS A 209 -7.33 -6.66 12.63
N VAL A 210 -6.08 -6.53 12.23
CA VAL A 210 -5.67 -6.76 10.84
C VAL A 210 -5.87 -8.23 10.45
N ALA A 211 -5.57 -9.18 11.34
CA ALA A 211 -5.84 -10.60 11.09
C ALA A 211 -7.35 -10.90 10.94
N GLN A 212 -8.22 -10.18 11.68
CA GLN A 212 -9.67 -10.26 11.47
C GLN A 212 -10.05 -9.75 10.07
N ALA A 213 -9.47 -8.62 9.62
CA ALA A 213 -9.67 -8.11 8.28
C ALA A 213 -9.21 -9.10 7.20
N VAL A 214 -8.02 -9.70 7.37
CA VAL A 214 -7.48 -10.74 6.47
C VAL A 214 -8.44 -11.93 6.36
N LYS A 215 -8.97 -12.41 7.49
CA LYS A 215 -9.93 -13.53 7.52
C LYS A 215 -11.29 -13.19 6.89
N TRP A 216 -11.72 -11.93 6.99
CA TRP A 216 -12.97 -11.47 6.40
C TRP A 216 -12.86 -11.28 4.88
N LEU A 217 -11.75 -10.68 4.41
CA LEU A 217 -11.48 -10.41 2.99
C LEU A 217 -11.09 -11.68 2.22
N GLY A 218 -10.26 -12.54 2.83
CA GLY A 218 -9.63 -13.65 2.16
C GLY A 218 -10.58 -14.81 1.83
N THR A 219 -10.37 -15.46 0.68
CA THR A 219 -11.08 -16.69 0.32
C THR A 219 -10.95 -17.73 1.42
N ARG A 220 -12.05 -18.45 1.67
CA ARG A 220 -12.12 -19.49 2.70
C ARG A 220 -11.61 -20.82 2.14
N GLY A 221 -10.71 -21.45 2.88
CA GLY A 221 -10.27 -22.82 2.59
C GLY A 221 -11.28 -23.87 3.02
N ASP A 222 -11.15 -25.07 2.47
CA ASP A 222 -11.97 -26.22 2.82
C ASP A 222 -11.47 -26.95 4.08
N GLY A 223 -10.47 -26.39 4.77
CA GLY A 223 -9.89 -26.92 5.99
C GLY A 223 -8.90 -28.07 5.79
N LYS A 224 -8.55 -28.40 4.54
CA LYS A 224 -7.53 -29.42 4.24
C LYS A 224 -6.15 -28.80 4.12
N GLU A 225 -5.15 -29.54 4.61
CA GLU A 225 -3.74 -29.17 4.51
C GLU A 225 -3.36 -28.97 3.03
N GLY A 226 -2.95 -27.75 2.67
CA GLY A 226 -2.62 -27.38 1.30
C GLY A 226 -3.79 -27.01 0.38
N ASN A 227 -5.02 -26.78 0.88
CA ASN A 227 -6.14 -26.37 0.04
C ASN A 227 -6.98 -25.18 0.56
N GLY A 228 -6.97 -24.10 -0.22
CA GLY A 228 -8.14 -23.26 -0.50
C GLY A 228 -8.30 -21.94 0.24
N GLY A 229 -7.50 -21.66 1.27
CA GLY A 229 -7.54 -20.38 1.98
C GLY A 229 -6.83 -19.27 1.22
N VAL A 230 -7.04 -18.03 1.65
CA VAL A 230 -6.27 -16.89 1.16
C VAL A 230 -4.77 -17.07 1.39
N ASN A 231 -3.98 -16.74 0.38
CA ASN A 231 -2.52 -16.68 0.48
C ASN A 231 -2.12 -15.30 1.01
N VAL A 232 -1.29 -15.27 2.06
CA VAL A 232 -0.90 -14.02 2.72
C VAL A 232 0.60 -13.80 2.55
N VAL A 233 0.98 -12.61 2.13
CA VAL A 233 2.35 -12.08 2.20
C VAL A 233 2.35 -10.93 3.19
N ALA A 234 2.93 -11.11 4.36
CA ALA A 234 2.96 -10.10 5.40
C ALA A 234 4.39 -9.60 5.61
N CYS A 235 4.58 -8.30 5.78
CA CYS A 235 5.86 -7.73 6.15
C CYS A 235 5.71 -6.94 7.44
N THR A 236 6.59 -7.18 8.41
CA THR A 236 6.55 -6.50 9.72
C THR A 236 7.82 -6.76 10.54
N GLY A 237 7.87 -6.23 11.76
CA GLY A 237 8.95 -6.50 12.71
C GLY A 237 9.03 -7.98 13.11
N ALA A 238 10.23 -8.57 13.02
CA ALA A 238 10.50 -9.98 13.29
C ALA A 238 10.09 -10.44 14.71
N VAL A 239 10.03 -9.50 15.66
CA VAL A 239 9.55 -9.74 17.03
C VAL A 239 8.13 -10.31 17.09
N LEU A 240 7.30 -10.07 16.07
CA LEU A 240 5.92 -10.54 16.02
C LEU A 240 5.77 -11.97 15.49
N THR A 241 6.86 -12.65 15.12
CA THR A 241 6.81 -14.01 14.55
C THR A 241 5.87 -14.96 15.31
N PRO A 242 5.93 -15.08 16.67
CA PRO A 242 5.03 -15.98 17.39
C PRO A 242 3.55 -15.61 17.24
N LEU A 243 3.24 -14.30 17.25
CA LEU A 243 1.89 -13.80 17.10
C LEU A 243 1.34 -14.09 15.70
N LEU A 244 2.12 -13.80 14.65
CA LEU A 244 1.71 -14.01 13.26
C LEU A 244 1.46 -15.50 12.97
N SER A 245 2.32 -16.37 13.49
CA SER A 245 2.14 -17.82 13.40
C SER A 245 0.84 -18.27 14.05
N SER A 246 0.44 -17.67 15.18
CA SER A 246 -0.81 -18.02 15.86
C SER A 246 -2.05 -17.43 15.19
N LEU A 247 -1.95 -16.25 14.59
CA LEU A 247 -3.12 -15.55 14.04
C LEU A 247 -3.50 -16.04 12.64
N LEU A 248 -2.49 -16.32 11.80
CA LEU A 248 -2.63 -16.49 10.35
C LEU A 248 -1.73 -17.60 9.77
N ASP A 249 -1.11 -18.43 10.61
CA ASP A 249 -0.18 -19.50 10.19
C ASP A 249 1.01 -19.00 9.35
N LEU A 250 1.40 -17.75 9.58
CA LEU A 250 2.48 -17.08 8.86
C LEU A 250 3.85 -17.54 9.37
N ARG A 251 4.77 -17.81 8.43
CA ARG A 251 6.14 -18.21 8.70
C ARG A 251 7.14 -17.28 8.03
N PRO A 252 8.27 -16.96 8.68
CA PRO A 252 9.26 -16.06 8.12
C PRO A 252 9.91 -16.67 6.88
N THR A 253 10.05 -15.85 5.85
CA THR A 253 10.75 -16.16 4.60
C THR A 253 12.19 -15.67 4.64
N VAL A 254 13.05 -16.17 3.74
CA VAL A 254 14.42 -15.67 3.57
C VAL A 254 14.48 -14.28 2.95
N PHE A 255 13.37 -13.79 2.38
CA PHE A 255 13.27 -12.46 1.79
C PHE A 255 13.45 -11.39 2.88
N GLN A 256 14.39 -10.48 2.65
CA GLN A 256 14.66 -9.35 3.55
C GLN A 256 14.15 -8.05 2.91
N PRO A 257 13.00 -7.53 3.36
CA PRO A 257 12.45 -6.28 2.87
C PRO A 257 13.27 -5.07 3.33
N HIS A 258 13.41 -4.08 2.45
CA HIS A 258 14.13 -2.84 2.70
C HIS A 258 13.24 -1.61 2.45
N HIS A 259 13.47 -0.57 3.25
CA HIS A 259 12.72 0.69 3.17
C HIS A 259 13.61 1.81 2.65
N LYS A 260 13.00 2.77 1.97
CA LYS A 260 13.66 3.99 1.53
C LYS A 260 14.22 4.75 2.73
N GLY A 261 15.47 5.18 2.58
CA GLY A 261 16.15 5.99 3.58
C GLY A 261 16.66 5.23 4.82
N GLY A 262 16.46 3.90 4.93
CA GLY A 262 17.05 3.08 6.00
C GLY A 262 16.70 3.52 7.42
N ARG A 263 15.52 4.15 7.61
CA ARG A 263 15.15 4.85 8.84
C ARG A 263 14.52 3.97 9.92
N LEU A 264 14.22 2.71 9.59
CA LEU A 264 13.68 1.76 10.54
C LEU A 264 14.82 1.05 11.29
N SER A 265 14.76 1.09 12.62
CA SER A 265 15.72 0.42 13.50
C SER A 265 15.37 -1.03 13.82
N ASN A 266 14.11 -1.43 13.60
CA ASN A 266 13.64 -2.77 13.92
C ASN A 266 14.07 -3.78 12.85
N GLU A 267 14.41 -4.99 13.27
CA GLU A 267 14.58 -6.10 12.34
C GLU A 267 13.24 -6.39 11.66
N PHE A 268 13.17 -6.11 10.36
CA PHE A 268 11.98 -6.34 9.54
C PHE A 268 12.09 -7.68 8.82
N SER A 269 10.97 -8.35 8.61
CA SER A 269 10.91 -9.67 7.97
C SER A 269 9.65 -9.81 7.13
N CYS A 270 9.75 -10.60 6.07
CA CYS A 270 8.62 -11.01 5.25
C CYS A 270 8.15 -12.42 5.65
N PHE A 271 6.86 -12.64 5.67
CA PHE A 271 6.19 -13.86 6.12
C PHE A 271 5.17 -14.34 5.10
N THR A 272 4.98 -15.66 4.98
CA THR A 272 3.91 -16.25 4.17
C THR A 272 3.24 -17.43 4.87
N ASN A 273 1.98 -17.71 4.53
CA ASN A 273 1.24 -18.89 5.00
C ASN A 273 1.21 -20.03 3.95
N TYR A 274 1.93 -19.86 2.85
CA TYR A 274 2.05 -20.82 1.75
C TYR A 274 3.52 -20.99 1.34
N ARG A 275 3.78 -22.09 0.64
CA ARG A 275 5.11 -22.38 0.09
C ARG A 275 5.27 -21.66 -1.24
N SER A 276 6.13 -20.65 -1.28
CA SER A 276 6.45 -19.99 -2.54
C SER A 276 7.29 -20.88 -3.45
N GLY A 277 7.04 -20.80 -4.76
CA GLY A 277 7.92 -21.36 -5.79
C GLY A 277 9.16 -20.49 -6.06
N ARG A 278 9.25 -19.29 -5.45
CA ARG A 278 10.39 -18.38 -5.60
C ARG A 278 11.38 -18.57 -4.45
N ALA A 279 12.65 -18.76 -4.79
CA ALA A 279 13.71 -18.97 -3.80
C ALA A 279 13.79 -17.85 -2.74
N GLY A 280 13.56 -16.60 -3.15
CA GLY A 280 13.54 -15.45 -2.22
C GLY A 280 12.45 -15.56 -1.15
N PHE A 281 11.32 -16.22 -1.42
CA PHE A 281 10.20 -16.35 -0.48
C PHE A 281 10.13 -17.74 0.17
N ALA A 282 11.19 -18.54 0.07
CA ALA A 282 11.29 -19.80 0.82
C ALA A 282 11.29 -19.54 2.34
N TRP A 283 10.69 -20.44 3.12
CA TRP A 283 10.69 -20.31 4.58
C TRP A 283 12.09 -20.53 5.16
N LYS A 284 12.45 -19.72 6.17
CA LYS A 284 13.80 -19.75 6.79
C LYS A 284 14.14 -21.10 7.43
N ASP A 285 13.14 -21.85 7.90
CA ASP A 285 13.32 -23.18 8.49
C ASP A 285 13.63 -24.28 7.46
N GLN A 286 13.73 -23.93 6.18
CA GLN A 286 13.96 -24.85 5.06
C GLN A 286 15.05 -24.39 4.09
N ALA A 287 15.65 -23.23 4.34
CA ALA A 287 16.71 -22.65 3.52
C ALA A 287 18.11 -23.06 3.98
#